data_AF-A0A4Q8LW62-F1
#
_entry.id   AF-A0A4Q8LW62-F1
#
_cell.length_a   1.000
_cell.length_b   1.000
_cell.length_c   1.000
_cell.angle_alpha   90.00
_cell.angle_beta   90.00
_cell.angle_gamma   90.00
#
_symmetry.space_group_name_H-M   'P 1'
#
loop_
_entity.id
_entity.type
_entity.pdbx_description
1 polymer ?
#
loop_
_entity_poly.entity_id
_entity_poly.type
_entity_poly.pdbx_seq_one_letter_code
_entity_poly.pdbx_strand_id
1 'polypeptide(L)'
;MAAPASLDHYLLGDARAATPGKVQPGLLLMGGGDRNHDALRWFFAKAGNGHLVVLRASQAGEVGEEFYREVGGPVSVETFVFHDRQAAYDPKMLQALKRADGIFIAGGDQSRYVRFWKDTPVAAALDAHVAAGKPLGGTSAGLAMQGEYLYGAMDGGSQTSPRALADPLGPENTIETGFLHLAALKGVVTDTHFSERNRLGRLIGFVAKAETLAGHPLIGLGVDESAAVAVEGDGSARVYATAPGAGATVVQGGFTERQAEDSPMQLAQVRTLGVGAGSVLHLPAGTVDAPVFQRRYAVRDGVLVLLDAPMLVIHGGAGVERKGMTPADEAEARAAMTAALQAGHALLTQGKPAPEAVAAAITVLEDSPQFNAGKGAVFTHDGRNELDAAIMDGASGKAGAIAGVHRVKNPILLAKAVMDHSQHVMMVGDGAEVFAREQGIALVDPSYFRTEKRWQQLQQALKEDRLGLAHEDLATAKHFGTVGALALDGAGRLAAGTSTGGMTDKRYGRVGDSPIIGAGTYANAQCAVSGTGWGEFYIRAVAAYDICARMKYAGQSLVRAAQTVINREIPAAGGDGGAIGLAADGVVAFPFNTEGMYRGWIGADGVPHVAIYKDDALPLPAGQAAP
;
A
#
# COMPACT_ATOMS: atom_id res chain seq x y z
N MET A 1 -51.13 3.40 -9.98
CA MET A 1 -50.08 2.65 -9.26
C MET A 1 -49.75 3.45 -8.01
N ALA A 2 -49.84 2.87 -6.82
CA ALA A 2 -49.44 3.56 -5.60
C ALA A 2 -47.94 3.88 -5.68
N ALA A 3 -47.54 5.07 -5.22
CA ALA A 3 -46.13 5.39 -5.10
C ALA A 3 -45.46 4.35 -4.18
N PRO A 4 -44.23 3.90 -4.49
CA PRO A 4 -43.50 3.00 -3.60
C PRO A 4 -43.36 3.63 -2.21
N ALA A 5 -43.35 2.80 -1.17
CA ALA A 5 -43.16 3.28 0.20
C ALA A 5 -41.79 3.97 0.32
N SER A 6 -41.76 5.13 0.97
CA SER A 6 -40.52 5.89 1.19
C SER A 6 -39.59 5.24 2.22
N LEU A 7 -40.11 4.31 3.04
CA LEU A 7 -39.44 3.68 4.17
C LEU A 7 -39.87 2.22 4.31
N ASP A 8 -38.91 1.30 4.31
CA ASP A 8 -39.14 -0.09 4.75
C ASP A 8 -38.79 -0.24 6.23
N HIS A 9 -39.50 -1.14 6.91
CA HIS A 9 -39.31 -1.43 8.33
C HIS A 9 -39.32 -2.93 8.59
N TYR A 10 -38.28 -3.40 9.28
CA TYR A 10 -38.11 -4.79 9.71
C TYR A 10 -37.93 -4.82 11.23
N LEU A 11 -38.63 -5.72 11.92
CA LEU A 11 -38.53 -5.90 13.37
C LEU A 11 -38.18 -7.35 13.69
N LEU A 12 -37.16 -7.53 14.53
CA LEU A 12 -36.77 -8.79 15.13
C LEU A 12 -36.78 -8.68 16.66
N GLY A 13 -37.24 -9.72 17.34
CA GLY A 13 -37.36 -9.75 18.80
C GLY A 13 -38.63 -9.07 19.35
N ASP A 14 -38.59 -8.66 20.61
CA ASP A 14 -39.73 -8.06 21.31
C ASP A 14 -39.47 -6.57 21.64
N ALA A 15 -40.04 -5.68 20.85
CA ALA A 15 -39.96 -4.23 21.03
C ALA A 15 -40.67 -3.70 22.31
N ARG A 16 -41.28 -4.58 23.11
CA ARG A 16 -41.92 -4.24 24.39
C ARG A 16 -41.22 -4.85 25.60
N ALA A 17 -40.19 -5.66 25.39
CA ALA A 17 -39.39 -6.20 26.47
C ALA A 17 -38.73 -5.06 27.28
N ALA A 18 -38.40 -5.33 28.55
CA ALA A 18 -37.60 -4.39 29.32
C ALA A 18 -36.12 -4.46 28.90
N THR A 19 -35.45 -3.31 28.84
CA THR A 19 -34.00 -3.23 28.64
C THR A 19 -33.28 -4.02 29.75
N PRO A 20 -32.52 -5.09 29.42
CA PRO A 20 -31.94 -5.97 30.44
C PRO A 20 -30.85 -5.32 31.30
N GLY A 21 -30.05 -4.46 30.68
CA GLY A 21 -28.86 -3.86 31.28
C GLY A 21 -28.92 -2.34 31.37
N LYS A 22 -27.85 -1.75 31.89
CA LYS A 22 -27.69 -0.29 31.97
C LYS A 22 -27.18 0.26 30.63
N VAL A 23 -27.94 1.19 30.05
CA VAL A 23 -27.49 1.97 28.88
C VAL A 23 -26.36 2.92 29.28
N GLN A 24 -25.33 2.98 28.45
CA GLN A 24 -24.10 3.73 28.67
C GLN A 24 -23.65 4.44 27.40
N PRO A 25 -22.99 5.60 27.51
CA PRO A 25 -22.47 6.31 26.34
C PRO A 25 -21.36 5.52 25.64
N GLY A 26 -21.26 5.70 24.33
CA GLY A 26 -20.14 5.22 23.53
C GLY A 26 -20.35 5.45 22.04
N LEU A 27 -19.26 5.58 21.29
CA LEU A 27 -19.30 5.60 19.82
C LEU A 27 -18.62 4.35 19.27
N LEU A 28 -19.22 3.72 18.27
CA LEU A 28 -18.59 2.62 17.54
C LEU A 28 -18.33 3.03 16.09
N LEU A 29 -17.05 3.06 15.70
CA LEU A 29 -16.57 3.45 14.38
C LEU A 29 -15.94 2.23 13.69
N MET A 30 -16.69 1.52 12.84
CA MET A 30 -16.20 0.35 12.10
C MET A 30 -15.77 0.71 10.68
N GLY A 31 -14.56 0.32 10.28
CA GLY A 31 -13.96 0.73 9.01
C GLY A 31 -14.60 0.13 7.76
N GLY A 32 -15.42 -0.93 7.89
CA GLY A 32 -16.32 -1.37 6.81
C GLY A 32 -16.35 -2.87 6.50
N GLY A 33 -15.58 -3.71 7.20
CA GLY A 33 -15.63 -5.17 7.05
C GLY A 33 -16.80 -5.80 7.82
N ASP A 34 -17.28 -6.93 7.30
CA ASP A 34 -18.56 -7.53 7.72
C ASP A 34 -18.54 -8.29 9.06
N ARG A 35 -17.40 -8.36 9.79
CA ARG A 35 -17.26 -9.35 10.89
C ARG A 35 -16.42 -8.92 12.10
N ASN A 36 -16.73 -7.78 12.72
CA ASN A 36 -16.15 -7.43 14.02
C ASN A 36 -17.12 -7.69 15.18
N HIS A 37 -17.40 -8.97 15.44
CA HIS A 37 -18.39 -9.37 16.44
C HIS A 37 -18.02 -8.93 17.86
N ASP A 38 -16.73 -8.82 18.19
CA ASP A 38 -16.29 -8.33 19.51
C ASP A 38 -16.64 -6.86 19.71
N ALA A 39 -16.40 -6.02 18.69
CA ALA A 39 -16.79 -4.62 18.74
C ALA A 39 -18.31 -4.44 18.78
N LEU A 40 -19.06 -5.24 18.02
CA LEU A 40 -20.52 -5.25 18.06
C LEU A 40 -21.06 -5.67 19.43
N ARG A 41 -20.51 -6.73 20.04
CA ARG A 41 -20.86 -7.13 21.41
C ARG A 41 -20.58 -6.03 22.42
N TRP A 42 -19.46 -5.31 22.28
CA TRP A 42 -19.18 -4.13 23.12
C TRP A 42 -20.28 -3.08 22.96
N PHE A 43 -20.67 -2.75 21.72
CA PHE A 43 -21.72 -1.78 21.45
C PHE A 43 -23.09 -2.22 21.98
N PHE A 44 -23.44 -3.50 21.84
CA PHE A 44 -24.69 -4.06 22.37
C PHE A 44 -24.72 -3.99 23.90
N ALA A 45 -23.60 -4.28 24.55
CA ALA A 45 -23.46 -4.11 25.99
C ALA A 45 -23.61 -2.65 26.43
N LYS A 46 -23.10 -1.68 25.65
CA LYS A 46 -23.35 -0.24 25.88
C LYS A 46 -24.82 0.12 25.74
N ALA A 47 -25.55 -0.53 24.83
CA ALA A 47 -27.00 -0.39 24.70
C ALA A 47 -27.77 -1.21 25.76
N GLY A 48 -27.11 -1.73 26.79
CA GLY A 48 -27.74 -2.55 27.83
C GLY A 48 -28.32 -3.87 27.31
N ASN A 49 -27.87 -4.34 26.14
CA ASN A 49 -28.50 -5.43 25.37
C ASN A 49 -30.00 -5.18 25.13
N GLY A 50 -30.37 -3.90 25.00
CA GLY A 50 -31.72 -3.41 24.88
C GLY A 50 -32.24 -3.39 23.44
N HIS A 51 -33.01 -2.34 23.14
CA HIS A 51 -33.60 -2.10 21.82
C HIS A 51 -32.61 -1.39 20.90
N LEU A 52 -32.21 -2.04 19.80
CA LEU A 52 -31.39 -1.41 18.77
C LEU A 52 -32.23 -0.92 17.61
N VAL A 53 -31.89 0.27 17.11
CA VAL A 53 -32.39 0.77 15.83
C VAL A 53 -31.26 0.83 14.82
N VAL A 54 -31.41 0.14 13.69
CA VAL A 54 -30.48 0.14 12.56
C VAL A 54 -31.04 1.04 11.46
N LEU A 55 -30.28 2.04 11.06
CA LEU A 55 -30.65 2.96 10.00
C LEU A 55 -29.86 2.66 8.72
N ARG A 56 -30.55 2.57 7.59
CA ARG A 56 -29.95 2.34 6.26
C ARG A 56 -30.51 3.29 5.22
N ALA A 57 -29.67 3.73 4.28
CA ALA A 57 -30.11 4.47 3.08
C ALA A 57 -29.84 3.67 1.78
N SER A 58 -29.43 2.41 1.92
CA SER A 58 -29.10 1.48 0.84
C SER A 58 -29.20 0.04 1.37
N GLN A 59 -29.40 -0.93 0.46
CA GLN A 59 -29.52 -2.36 0.77
C GLN A 59 -30.72 -2.69 1.67
N ALA A 60 -30.97 -3.98 1.95
CA ALA A 60 -32.17 -4.44 2.66
C ALA A 60 -31.95 -4.62 4.18
N GLY A 61 -32.83 -5.36 4.86
CA GLY A 61 -32.82 -5.57 6.32
C GLY A 61 -31.77 -6.54 6.89
N GLU A 62 -30.82 -7.03 6.08
CA GLU A 62 -29.91 -8.13 6.42
C GLU A 62 -29.06 -7.87 7.68
N VAL A 63 -28.62 -6.63 7.90
CA VAL A 63 -27.81 -6.25 9.08
C VAL A 63 -28.57 -6.48 10.39
N GLY A 64 -29.89 -6.27 10.39
CA GLY A 64 -30.70 -6.53 11.59
C GLY A 64 -30.76 -8.02 11.95
N GLU A 65 -30.79 -8.88 10.92
CA GLU A 65 -30.77 -10.34 11.10
C GLU A 65 -29.43 -10.80 11.68
N GLU A 66 -28.31 -10.28 11.16
CA GLU A 66 -26.97 -10.55 11.69
C GLU A 66 -26.86 -10.15 13.17
N PHE A 67 -27.30 -8.92 13.51
CA PHE A 67 -27.21 -8.40 14.86
C PHE A 67 -28.01 -9.24 15.86
N TYR A 68 -29.22 -9.64 15.48
CA TYR A 68 -30.13 -10.39 16.35
C TYR A 68 -29.80 -11.89 16.42
N ARG A 69 -29.51 -12.53 15.28
CA ARG A 69 -29.37 -13.99 15.20
C ARG A 69 -27.93 -14.49 15.26
N GLU A 70 -26.96 -13.75 14.71
CA GLU A 70 -25.57 -14.22 14.60
C GLU A 70 -24.70 -13.69 15.75
N VAL A 71 -24.74 -12.37 15.98
CA VAL A 71 -23.98 -11.77 17.09
C VAL A 71 -24.69 -12.01 18.42
N GLY A 72 -26.00 -11.74 18.46
CA GLY A 72 -26.85 -11.93 19.62
C GLY A 72 -26.61 -10.94 20.75
N GLY A 73 -27.61 -10.78 21.63
CA GLY A 73 -27.57 -9.87 22.78
C GLY A 73 -28.80 -8.98 22.89
N PRO A 74 -29.10 -8.12 21.89
CA PRO A 74 -30.23 -7.21 21.91
C PRO A 74 -31.59 -7.93 22.06
N VAL A 75 -32.50 -7.37 22.86
CA VAL A 75 -33.87 -7.89 23.00
C VAL A 75 -34.74 -7.61 21.78
N SER A 76 -34.41 -6.56 21.01
CA SER A 76 -35.01 -6.31 19.70
C SER A 76 -34.08 -5.52 18.80
N VAL A 77 -34.26 -5.70 17.49
CA VAL A 77 -33.60 -4.91 16.45
C VAL A 77 -34.65 -4.43 15.46
N GLU A 78 -34.82 -3.11 15.35
CA GLU A 78 -35.65 -2.46 14.33
C GLU A 78 -34.76 -1.90 13.23
N THR A 79 -34.95 -2.32 11.99
CA THR A 79 -34.19 -1.81 10.84
C THR A 79 -35.09 -0.97 9.95
N PHE A 80 -34.68 0.27 9.69
CA PHE A 80 -35.36 1.20 8.80
C PHE A 80 -34.51 1.47 7.56
N VAL A 81 -35.09 1.23 6.37
CA VAL A 81 -34.43 1.46 5.07
C VAL A 81 -35.08 2.65 4.37
N PHE A 82 -34.31 3.71 4.18
CA PHE A 82 -34.73 4.97 3.58
C PHE A 82 -34.56 4.92 2.07
N HIS A 83 -35.63 5.22 1.34
CA HIS A 83 -35.61 5.35 -0.12
C HIS A 83 -35.57 6.81 -0.58
N ASP A 84 -36.01 7.73 0.28
CA ASP A 84 -35.99 9.17 0.03
C ASP A 84 -35.89 9.99 1.33
N ARG A 85 -35.87 11.32 1.19
CA ARG A 85 -35.84 12.28 2.30
C ARG A 85 -37.14 12.36 3.10
N GLN A 86 -38.30 12.05 2.51
CA GLN A 86 -39.60 12.12 3.22
C GLN A 86 -39.68 11.09 4.35
N ALA A 87 -39.01 9.96 4.19
CA ALA A 87 -38.87 8.96 5.26
C ALA A 87 -38.28 9.52 6.57
N ALA A 88 -37.46 10.58 6.51
CA ALA A 88 -36.89 11.23 7.70
C ALA A 88 -37.92 11.97 8.57
N TYR A 89 -39.17 12.05 8.12
CA TYR A 89 -40.28 12.67 8.84
C TYR A 89 -41.32 11.65 9.30
N ASP A 90 -41.10 10.34 9.10
CA ASP A 90 -42.04 9.31 9.52
C ASP A 90 -42.19 9.27 11.07
N PRO A 91 -43.39 9.48 11.61
CA PRO A 91 -43.59 9.56 13.07
C PRO A 91 -43.29 8.26 13.81
N LYS A 92 -43.47 7.08 13.18
CA LYS A 92 -43.24 5.78 13.83
C LYS A 92 -41.75 5.53 13.98
N MET A 93 -40.99 5.79 12.92
CA MET A 93 -39.53 5.71 12.95
C MET A 93 -38.93 6.70 13.96
N LEU A 94 -39.39 7.96 13.98
CA LEU A 94 -38.91 8.93 14.98
C LEU A 94 -39.23 8.51 16.41
N GLN A 95 -40.35 7.81 16.62
CA GLN A 95 -40.69 7.24 17.91
C GLN A 95 -39.78 6.05 18.27
N ALA A 96 -39.43 5.20 17.31
CA ALA A 96 -38.46 4.12 17.50
C ALA A 96 -37.09 4.68 17.88
N LEU A 97 -36.59 5.71 17.18
CA LEU A 97 -35.32 6.37 17.51
C LEU A 97 -35.29 6.93 18.94
N LYS A 98 -36.39 7.56 19.40
CA LYS A 98 -36.48 8.07 20.78
C LYS A 98 -36.42 6.95 21.84
N ARG A 99 -36.98 5.78 21.52
CA ARG A 99 -37.02 4.62 22.43
C ARG A 99 -35.75 3.78 22.39
N ALA A 100 -34.98 3.86 21.32
CA ALA A 100 -33.78 3.08 21.11
C ALA A 100 -32.83 3.18 22.32
N ASP A 101 -32.30 2.04 22.75
CA ASP A 101 -31.21 1.98 23.71
C ASP A 101 -29.86 2.13 23.02
N GLY A 102 -29.76 1.79 21.74
CA GLY A 102 -28.61 2.06 20.88
C GLY A 102 -29.05 2.26 19.44
N ILE A 103 -28.35 3.14 18.70
CA ILE A 103 -28.62 3.38 17.28
C ILE A 103 -27.37 3.00 16.46
N PHE A 104 -27.58 2.34 15.32
CA PHE A 104 -26.50 1.94 14.43
C PHE A 104 -26.76 2.41 13.00
N ILE A 105 -25.79 3.10 12.37
CA ILE A 105 -25.87 3.54 10.98
C ILE A 105 -25.11 2.52 10.11
N ALA A 106 -25.81 1.82 9.23
CA ALA A 106 -25.22 0.77 8.42
C ALA A 106 -24.36 1.33 7.27
N GLY A 107 -23.62 0.43 6.61
CA GLY A 107 -22.96 0.73 5.33
C GLY A 107 -23.96 1.04 4.22
N GLY A 108 -23.46 1.61 3.11
CA GLY A 108 -24.28 2.00 1.97
C GLY A 108 -23.69 3.16 1.19
N ASP A 109 -24.53 3.86 0.45
CA ASP A 109 -24.16 5.09 -0.27
C ASP A 109 -24.14 6.29 0.70
N GLN A 110 -22.95 6.84 0.94
CA GLN A 110 -22.72 8.01 1.82
C GLN A 110 -23.57 9.23 1.41
N SER A 111 -23.71 9.47 0.10
CA SER A 111 -24.41 10.65 -0.41
C SER A 111 -25.91 10.60 -0.14
N ARG A 112 -26.49 9.39 -0.05
CA ARG A 112 -27.90 9.21 0.32
C ARG A 112 -28.15 9.58 1.78
N TYR A 113 -27.26 9.18 2.70
CA TYR A 113 -27.38 9.56 4.11
C TYR A 113 -27.40 11.08 4.28
N VAL A 114 -26.47 11.79 3.64
CA VAL A 114 -26.45 13.26 3.66
C VAL A 114 -27.74 13.84 3.09
N ARG A 115 -28.15 13.44 1.88
CA ARG A 115 -29.35 13.97 1.21
C ARG A 115 -30.64 13.68 1.99
N PHE A 116 -30.73 12.52 2.62
CA PHE A 116 -31.97 12.10 3.29
C PHE A 116 -32.07 12.64 4.71
N TRP A 117 -30.96 12.83 5.44
CA TRP A 117 -31.02 13.07 6.88
C TRP A 117 -30.49 14.43 7.33
N LYS A 118 -29.57 15.08 6.59
CA LYS A 118 -29.07 16.42 6.96
C LYS A 118 -30.23 17.41 7.07
N ASP A 119 -30.28 18.21 8.13
CA ASP A 119 -31.35 19.18 8.38
C ASP A 119 -32.77 18.55 8.45
N THR A 120 -32.88 17.34 9.02
CA THR A 120 -34.16 16.64 9.24
C THR A 120 -34.34 16.24 10.71
N PRO A 121 -35.56 15.83 11.11
CA PRO A 121 -35.80 15.27 12.44
C PRO A 121 -34.96 14.03 12.79
N VAL A 122 -34.47 13.26 11.80
CA VAL A 122 -33.59 12.11 12.05
C VAL A 122 -32.25 12.58 12.60
N ALA A 123 -31.59 13.56 11.96
CA ALA A 123 -30.31 14.10 12.46
C ALA A 123 -30.46 14.67 13.89
N ALA A 124 -31.54 15.42 14.14
CA ALA A 124 -31.85 15.93 15.48
C ALA A 124 -32.10 14.81 16.50
N ALA A 125 -32.73 13.69 16.09
CA ALA A 125 -32.95 12.54 16.95
C ALA A 125 -31.64 11.80 17.28
N LEU A 126 -30.71 11.71 16.34
CA LEU A 126 -29.38 11.12 16.55
C LEU A 126 -28.55 11.96 17.55
N ASP A 127 -28.53 13.29 17.38
CA ASP A 127 -27.89 14.19 18.34
C ASP A 127 -28.51 14.07 19.74
N ALA A 128 -29.84 14.07 19.82
CA ALA A 128 -30.55 13.92 21.09
C ALA A 128 -30.29 12.55 21.76
N HIS A 129 -30.14 11.48 20.97
CA HIS A 129 -29.82 10.14 21.46
C HIS A 129 -28.44 10.10 22.12
N VAL A 130 -27.42 10.63 21.45
CA VAL A 130 -26.07 10.69 22.03
C VAL A 130 -26.01 11.64 23.22
N ALA A 131 -26.66 12.79 23.14
CA ALA A 131 -26.75 13.74 24.26
C ALA A 131 -27.46 13.14 25.50
N ALA A 132 -28.34 12.16 25.32
CA ALA A 132 -28.96 11.40 26.41
C ALA A 132 -28.04 10.33 27.02
N GLY A 133 -26.77 10.26 26.62
CA GLY A 133 -25.79 9.30 27.13
C GLY A 133 -25.99 7.88 26.59
N LYS A 134 -26.58 7.76 25.39
CA LYS A 134 -26.81 6.47 24.72
C LYS A 134 -25.80 6.27 23.58
N PRO A 135 -25.46 5.02 23.25
CA PRO A 135 -24.43 4.75 22.26
C PRO A 135 -24.93 4.88 20.82
N LEU A 136 -24.03 5.34 19.95
CA LEU A 136 -24.22 5.41 18.49
C LEU A 136 -23.10 4.63 17.80
N GLY A 137 -23.46 3.75 16.88
CA GLY A 137 -22.50 2.98 16.10
C GLY A 137 -22.65 3.22 14.60
N GLY A 138 -21.63 2.86 13.84
CA GLY A 138 -21.74 2.81 12.39
C GLY A 138 -20.58 2.12 11.71
N THR A 139 -20.85 1.60 10.52
CA THR A 139 -19.86 0.92 9.68
C THR A 139 -19.77 1.54 8.31
N SER A 140 -18.57 1.60 7.72
CA SER A 140 -18.36 2.13 6.37
C SER A 140 -18.96 3.54 6.24
N ALA A 141 -19.99 3.72 5.40
CA ALA A 141 -20.72 4.99 5.30
C ALA A 141 -21.23 5.52 6.66
N GLY A 142 -21.72 4.65 7.54
CA GLY A 142 -22.20 5.04 8.86
C GLY A 142 -21.11 5.48 9.84
N LEU A 143 -19.87 5.02 9.66
CA LEU A 143 -18.71 5.61 10.35
C LEU A 143 -18.45 7.01 9.81
N ALA A 144 -18.41 7.15 8.47
CA ALA A 144 -18.13 8.43 7.83
C ALA A 144 -19.14 9.52 8.27
N MET A 145 -20.42 9.16 8.44
CA MET A 145 -21.47 10.07 8.89
C MET A 145 -21.29 10.60 10.33
N GLN A 146 -20.41 10.01 11.15
CA GLN A 146 -20.21 10.43 12.53
C GLN A 146 -19.16 11.55 12.69
N GLY A 147 -18.34 11.84 11.68
CA GLY A 147 -17.38 12.95 11.74
C GLY A 147 -18.10 14.30 11.79
N GLU A 148 -17.54 15.28 12.51
CA GLU A 148 -18.08 16.66 12.50
C GLU A 148 -17.92 17.29 11.10
N TYR A 149 -16.80 16.98 10.46
CA TYR A 149 -16.50 17.31 9.06
C TYR A 149 -16.45 15.99 8.28
N LEU A 150 -17.54 15.66 7.60
CA LEU A 150 -17.69 14.35 6.95
C LEU A 150 -17.52 14.46 5.44
N TYR A 151 -16.87 13.47 4.82
CA TYR A 151 -16.89 13.33 3.37
C TYR A 151 -18.22 12.73 2.91
N GLY A 152 -19.01 13.51 2.19
CA GLY A 152 -20.37 13.15 1.78
C GLY A 152 -20.45 12.29 0.51
N ALA A 153 -19.37 12.19 -0.28
CA ALA A 153 -19.37 11.56 -1.61
C ALA A 153 -20.44 12.17 -2.55
N MET A 154 -20.64 13.48 -2.47
CA MET A 154 -21.78 14.16 -3.10
C MET A 154 -21.70 14.21 -4.63
N ASP A 155 -20.51 13.98 -5.18
CA ASP A 155 -20.20 13.82 -6.61
C ASP A 155 -20.61 12.44 -7.18
N GLY A 156 -21.11 11.53 -6.33
CA GLY A 156 -21.45 10.16 -6.71
C GLY A 156 -20.23 9.25 -6.84
N GLY A 157 -19.04 9.73 -6.46
CA GLY A 157 -17.78 9.01 -6.52
C GLY A 157 -17.18 8.72 -5.15
N SER A 158 -16.04 8.01 -5.17
CA SER A 158 -15.15 7.90 -4.01
C SER A 158 -13.81 8.48 -4.43
N GLN A 159 -13.48 9.67 -3.94
CA GLN A 159 -12.18 10.29 -4.21
C GLN A 159 -11.05 9.33 -3.80
N THR A 160 -9.97 9.32 -4.59
CA THR A 160 -8.74 8.56 -4.33
C THR A 160 -7.67 9.49 -3.77
N SER A 161 -6.65 8.93 -3.11
CA SER A 161 -5.54 9.73 -2.58
C SER A 161 -4.88 10.62 -3.64
N PRO A 162 -4.54 10.13 -4.85
CA PRO A 162 -3.96 11.00 -5.88
C PRO A 162 -4.88 12.17 -6.30
N ARG A 163 -6.19 11.95 -6.40
CA ARG A 163 -7.13 13.04 -6.75
C ARG A 163 -7.28 14.06 -5.61
N ALA A 164 -7.38 13.59 -4.37
CA ALA A 164 -7.48 14.44 -3.19
C ALA A 164 -6.23 15.28 -2.94
N LEU A 165 -5.04 14.76 -3.29
CA LEU A 165 -3.79 15.50 -3.19
C LEU A 165 -3.51 16.37 -4.42
N ALA A 166 -4.07 16.06 -5.59
CA ALA A 166 -3.94 16.87 -6.79
C ALA A 166 -4.77 18.17 -6.73
N ASP A 167 -5.90 18.15 -6.02
CA ASP A 167 -6.71 19.33 -5.77
C ASP A 167 -7.48 19.18 -4.44
N PRO A 168 -6.86 19.52 -3.29
CA PRO A 168 -7.48 19.32 -1.98
C PRO A 168 -8.67 20.25 -1.75
N LEU A 169 -8.75 21.39 -2.44
CA LEU A 169 -9.84 22.35 -2.30
C LEU A 169 -10.91 22.23 -3.39
N GLY A 170 -10.69 21.38 -4.38
CA GLY A 170 -11.58 21.16 -5.51
C GLY A 170 -12.97 20.59 -5.17
N PRO A 171 -13.87 20.58 -6.16
CA PRO A 171 -15.27 20.21 -5.99
C PRO A 171 -15.49 18.72 -5.69
N GLU A 172 -14.51 17.85 -5.99
CA GLU A 172 -14.57 16.41 -5.66
C GLU A 172 -14.38 16.16 -4.16
N ASN A 173 -13.72 17.08 -3.45
CA ASN A 173 -13.56 16.99 -2.01
C ASN A 173 -14.82 17.53 -1.30
N THR A 174 -15.85 16.68 -1.28
CA THR A 174 -17.21 17.00 -0.81
C THR A 174 -17.35 16.92 0.72
N ILE A 175 -16.51 17.67 1.44
CA ILE A 175 -16.65 17.82 2.91
C ILE A 175 -17.93 18.58 3.22
N GLU A 176 -18.76 17.95 4.04
CA GLU A 176 -20.02 18.46 4.57
C GLU A 176 -19.88 18.76 6.07
N THR A 177 -20.61 19.76 6.54
CA THR A 177 -20.64 20.18 7.95
C THR A 177 -22.07 20.19 8.49
N GLY A 178 -22.21 20.21 9.82
CA GLY A 178 -23.51 20.40 10.50
C GLY A 178 -24.45 19.20 10.37
N PHE A 179 -23.92 18.00 10.16
CA PHE A 179 -24.72 16.78 10.04
C PHE A 179 -25.05 16.16 11.40
N LEU A 180 -24.03 15.95 12.25
CA LEU A 180 -24.15 15.50 13.64
C LEU A 180 -23.19 16.29 14.54
N HIS A 181 -23.53 16.42 15.82
CA HIS A 181 -22.80 17.20 16.82
C HIS A 181 -22.35 16.32 17.98
N LEU A 182 -21.33 15.50 17.74
CA LEU A 182 -20.84 14.52 18.71
C LEU A 182 -19.62 15.10 19.45
N ALA A 183 -19.73 15.32 20.76
CA ALA A 183 -18.68 15.94 21.57
C ALA A 183 -17.31 15.23 21.45
N ALA A 184 -17.33 13.89 21.39
CA ALA A 184 -16.12 13.08 21.22
C ALA A 184 -15.49 13.23 19.81
N LEU A 185 -16.25 13.61 18.78
CA LEU A 185 -15.75 13.78 17.41
C LEU A 185 -15.70 15.24 16.96
N LYS A 186 -15.77 16.17 17.91
CA LYS A 186 -15.55 17.59 17.65
C LYS A 186 -14.15 17.80 17.08
N GLY A 187 -14.06 18.45 15.94
CA GLY A 187 -12.82 18.72 15.23
C GLY A 187 -12.25 17.52 14.46
N VAL A 188 -13.06 16.47 14.25
CA VAL A 188 -12.61 15.20 13.66
C VAL A 188 -13.23 14.98 12.29
N VAL A 189 -12.38 14.74 11.30
CA VAL A 189 -12.71 14.19 9.99
C VAL A 189 -12.51 12.68 10.04
N THR A 190 -13.48 11.88 9.58
CA THR A 190 -13.36 10.41 9.59
C THR A 190 -13.25 9.82 8.18
N ASP A 191 -12.54 8.70 8.06
CA ASP A 191 -12.43 7.91 6.82
C ASP A 191 -12.46 6.40 7.10
N THR A 192 -12.90 5.63 6.11
CA THR A 192 -13.17 4.19 6.18
C THR A 192 -12.33 3.41 5.17
N HIS A 193 -12.33 2.07 5.24
CA HIS A 193 -11.59 1.18 4.31
C HIS A 193 -10.14 1.65 4.09
N PHE A 194 -9.50 2.10 5.17
CA PHE A 194 -8.47 3.11 5.08
C PHE A 194 -7.18 2.59 4.42
N SER A 195 -6.53 1.61 5.04
CA SER A 195 -5.29 1.02 4.51
C SER A 195 -5.54 0.23 3.22
N GLU A 196 -6.62 -0.53 3.15
CA GLU A 196 -6.97 -1.42 2.04
C GLU A 196 -7.17 -0.66 0.72
N ARG A 197 -7.62 0.60 0.80
CA ARG A 197 -7.86 1.46 -0.36
C ARG A 197 -6.82 2.57 -0.54
N ASN A 198 -5.71 2.52 0.20
CA ASN A 198 -4.64 3.52 0.16
C ASN A 198 -5.19 4.95 0.36
N ARG A 199 -5.92 5.19 1.46
CA ARG A 199 -6.66 6.45 1.71
C ARG A 199 -5.94 7.49 2.57
N LEU A 200 -4.66 7.29 2.88
CA LEU A 200 -3.91 8.27 3.69
C LEU A 200 -3.85 9.66 3.03
N GLY A 201 -3.44 9.73 1.76
CA GLY A 201 -3.43 11.00 1.02
C GLY A 201 -4.81 11.64 0.92
N ARG A 202 -5.86 10.82 0.77
CA ARG A 202 -7.25 11.26 0.77
C ARG A 202 -7.64 11.93 2.08
N LEU A 203 -7.38 11.29 3.21
CA LEU A 203 -7.71 11.85 4.52
C LEU A 203 -6.92 13.14 4.79
N ILE A 204 -5.67 13.24 4.33
CA ILE A 204 -4.90 14.50 4.41
C ILE A 204 -5.59 15.61 3.61
N GLY A 205 -6.01 15.33 2.37
CA GLY A 205 -6.78 16.28 1.57
C GLY A 205 -8.11 16.69 2.22
N PHE A 206 -8.81 15.73 2.85
CA PHE A 206 -10.04 15.99 3.60
C PHE A 206 -9.80 16.92 4.80
N VAL A 207 -8.76 16.67 5.59
CA VAL A 207 -8.35 17.54 6.71
C VAL A 207 -8.04 18.94 6.20
N ALA A 208 -7.31 19.09 5.09
CA ALA A 208 -7.01 20.41 4.53
C ALA A 208 -8.26 21.20 4.10
N LYS A 209 -9.21 20.55 3.43
CA LYS A 209 -10.50 21.17 3.10
C LYS A 209 -11.27 21.55 4.35
N ALA A 210 -11.36 20.64 5.32
CA ALA A 210 -12.07 20.86 6.56
C ALA A 210 -11.47 22.01 7.38
N GLU A 211 -10.14 22.13 7.49
CA GLU A 211 -9.46 23.23 8.18
C GLU A 211 -9.70 24.58 7.48
N THR A 212 -9.74 24.57 6.15
CA THR A 212 -10.08 25.75 5.35
C THR A 212 -11.50 26.23 5.65
N LEU A 213 -12.45 25.30 5.84
CA LEU A 213 -13.84 25.63 6.23
C LEU A 213 -13.96 26.07 7.69
N ALA A 214 -13.22 25.41 8.59
CA ALA A 214 -13.29 25.62 10.04
C ALA A 214 -12.58 26.90 10.50
N GLY A 215 -11.50 27.28 9.82
CA GLY A 215 -10.61 28.36 10.26
C GLY A 215 -9.75 28.02 11.49
N HIS A 216 -9.68 26.74 11.87
CA HIS A 216 -8.85 26.25 12.98
C HIS A 216 -8.36 24.81 12.72
N PRO A 217 -7.32 24.34 13.44
CA PRO A 217 -6.82 22.98 13.27
C PRO A 217 -7.87 21.89 13.57
N LEU A 218 -7.77 20.78 12.84
CA LEU A 218 -8.59 19.58 12.95
C LEU A 218 -7.70 18.32 12.96
N ILE A 219 -8.30 17.16 13.22
CA ILE A 219 -7.63 15.87 13.06
C ILE A 219 -8.39 14.97 12.09
N GLY A 220 -7.67 14.11 11.40
CA GLY A 220 -8.23 13.02 10.60
C GLY A 220 -8.15 11.70 11.36
N LEU A 221 -9.18 10.86 11.28
CA LEU A 221 -9.22 9.51 11.82
C LEU A 221 -9.61 8.52 10.72
N GLY A 222 -8.64 7.77 10.21
CA GLY A 222 -8.86 6.69 9.25
C GLY A 222 -8.95 5.34 9.96
N VAL A 223 -9.97 4.54 9.67
CA VAL A 223 -10.16 3.19 10.25
C VAL A 223 -10.11 2.13 9.16
N ASP A 224 -9.30 1.10 9.37
CA ASP A 224 -9.14 -0.03 8.43
C ASP A 224 -10.40 -0.88 8.33
N GLU A 225 -10.63 -1.52 7.18
CA GLU A 225 -11.80 -2.36 6.94
C GLU A 225 -11.90 -3.49 8.00
N SER A 226 -10.76 -4.04 8.38
CA SER A 226 -10.63 -5.09 9.41
C SER A 226 -10.47 -4.56 10.84
N ALA A 227 -10.91 -3.32 11.10
CA ALA A 227 -10.82 -2.70 12.42
C ALA A 227 -12.09 -1.93 12.82
N ALA A 228 -12.24 -1.75 14.14
CA ALA A 228 -13.23 -0.87 14.72
C ALA A 228 -12.63 -0.09 15.89
N VAL A 229 -13.00 1.19 16.00
CA VAL A 229 -12.64 2.05 17.13
C VAL A 229 -13.87 2.20 18.03
N ALA A 230 -13.77 1.70 19.25
CA ALA A 230 -14.78 1.82 20.28
C ALA A 230 -14.40 2.97 21.22
N VAL A 231 -15.17 4.05 21.22
CA VAL A 231 -14.96 5.27 21.99
C VAL A 231 -15.87 5.26 23.21
N GLU A 232 -15.28 5.36 24.39
CA GLU A 232 -15.95 5.48 25.67
C GLU A 232 -16.54 6.89 25.86
N GLY A 233 -17.45 7.04 26.83
CA GLY A 233 -18.12 8.33 27.10
C GLY A 233 -17.19 9.45 27.57
N ASP A 234 -15.98 9.12 28.02
CA ASP A 234 -14.92 10.08 28.39
C ASP A 234 -14.01 10.45 27.22
N GLY A 235 -14.23 9.89 26.03
CA GLY A 235 -13.41 10.11 24.83
C GLY A 235 -12.21 9.17 24.69
N SER A 236 -11.92 8.30 25.67
CA SER A 236 -10.91 7.26 25.52
C SER A 236 -11.40 6.18 24.55
N ALA A 237 -10.52 5.65 23.71
CA ALA A 237 -10.90 4.75 22.63
C ALA A 237 -9.93 3.59 22.47
N ARG A 238 -10.49 2.41 22.16
CA ARG A 238 -9.77 1.16 21.93
C ARG A 238 -10.07 0.59 20.55
N VAL A 239 -9.11 -0.15 20.01
CA VAL A 239 -9.22 -0.78 18.70
C VAL A 239 -9.54 -2.27 18.85
N TYR A 240 -10.58 -2.71 18.15
CA TYR A 240 -10.87 -4.11 17.90
C TYR A 240 -10.40 -4.45 16.48
N ALA A 241 -9.40 -5.31 16.34
CA ALA A 241 -8.84 -5.71 15.04
C ALA A 241 -9.18 -7.18 14.76
N THR A 242 -9.60 -7.48 13.53
CA THR A 242 -9.91 -8.84 13.07
C THR A 242 -8.81 -9.43 12.19
N ALA A 243 -7.80 -8.62 11.82
CA ALA A 243 -6.62 -9.03 11.08
C ALA A 243 -5.34 -8.51 11.74
N PRO A 244 -4.21 -9.25 11.67
CA PRO A 244 -2.92 -8.76 12.15
C PRO A 244 -2.53 -7.44 11.48
N GLY A 245 -2.13 -6.47 12.29
CA GLY A 245 -1.70 -5.15 11.81
C GLY A 245 -2.83 -4.17 11.47
N ALA A 246 -4.10 -4.59 11.48
CA ALA A 246 -5.23 -3.70 11.28
C ALA A 246 -5.46 -2.78 12.49
N GLY A 247 -5.89 -1.55 12.24
CA GLY A 247 -6.23 -0.61 13.29
C GLY A 247 -6.79 0.71 12.77
N ALA A 248 -6.34 1.80 13.38
CA ALA A 248 -6.70 3.15 12.95
C ALA A 248 -5.46 4.04 12.83
N THR A 249 -5.56 5.08 12.01
CA THR A 249 -4.51 6.09 11.84
C THR A 249 -5.08 7.46 12.15
N VAL A 250 -4.40 8.19 13.02
CA VAL A 250 -4.66 9.61 13.26
C VAL A 250 -3.75 10.45 12.36
N VAL A 251 -4.34 11.33 11.56
CA VAL A 251 -3.65 12.39 10.83
C VAL A 251 -3.77 13.67 11.65
N GLN A 252 -2.64 14.26 12.00
CA GLN A 252 -2.65 15.54 12.70
C GLN A 252 -2.66 16.68 11.70
N GLY A 253 -3.70 17.50 11.76
CA GLY A 253 -3.79 18.74 11.01
C GLY A 253 -2.97 19.86 11.65
N GLY A 254 -3.45 21.09 11.50
CA GLY A 254 -2.73 22.33 11.78
C GLY A 254 -1.82 22.71 10.63
N PHE A 255 -2.26 22.47 9.38
CA PHE A 255 -1.43 22.73 8.20
C PHE A 255 -1.18 24.23 8.06
N THR A 256 0.10 24.61 7.99
CA THR A 256 0.50 26.04 7.95
C THR A 256 0.50 26.61 6.53
N GLU A 257 0.69 25.72 5.56
CA GLU A 257 0.76 26.03 4.14
C GLU A 257 -0.65 26.22 3.58
N ARG A 258 -0.87 27.37 2.94
CA ARG A 258 -2.14 27.63 2.29
C ARG A 258 -2.31 26.71 1.09
N GLN A 259 -3.44 26.04 1.04
CA GLN A 259 -3.88 25.29 -0.12
C GLN A 259 -4.64 26.22 -1.07
N ALA A 260 -4.63 25.89 -2.35
CA ALA A 260 -5.38 26.58 -3.39
C ALA A 260 -6.16 25.55 -4.21
N GLU A 261 -7.30 25.98 -4.74
CA GLU A 261 -8.07 25.21 -5.71
C GLU A 261 -7.27 25.06 -7.01
N ASP A 262 -7.53 24.00 -7.77
CA ASP A 262 -6.83 23.65 -9.02
C ASP A 262 -5.29 23.53 -8.89
N SER A 263 -4.79 23.37 -7.67
CA SER A 263 -3.35 23.32 -7.37
C SER A 263 -3.00 22.06 -6.57
N PRO A 264 -1.93 21.34 -6.95
CA PRO A 264 -1.48 20.19 -6.19
C PRO A 264 -1.06 20.59 -4.79
N MET A 265 -1.43 19.76 -3.83
CA MET A 265 -1.14 19.97 -2.42
C MET A 265 0.37 20.05 -2.17
N GLN A 266 0.76 20.98 -1.30
CA GLN A 266 2.11 21.14 -0.79
C GLN A 266 2.06 21.21 0.73
N LEU A 267 2.75 20.28 1.39
CA LEU A 267 2.94 20.26 2.83
C LEU A 267 4.37 19.84 3.16
N ALA A 268 5.09 20.66 3.93
CA ALA A 268 6.43 20.32 4.37
C ALA A 268 6.43 19.15 5.36
N GLN A 269 5.38 19.06 6.19
CA GLN A 269 5.24 18.00 7.17
C GLN A 269 3.78 17.69 7.54
N VAL A 270 3.46 16.40 7.62
CA VAL A 270 2.25 15.83 8.21
C VAL A 270 2.69 14.74 9.17
N ARG A 271 2.18 14.75 10.41
CA ARG A 271 2.45 13.68 11.37
C ARG A 271 1.25 12.73 11.44
N THR A 272 1.54 11.43 11.44
CA THR A 272 0.52 10.40 11.66
C THR A 272 0.89 9.47 12.81
N LEU A 273 -0.13 8.98 13.50
CA LEU A 273 0.00 8.06 14.63
C LEU A 273 -0.84 6.81 14.36
N GLY A 274 -0.24 5.64 14.49
CA GLY A 274 -0.94 4.37 14.41
C GLY A 274 -1.55 3.98 15.75
N VAL A 275 -2.82 3.55 15.72
CA VAL A 275 -3.57 3.06 16.88
C VAL A 275 -3.86 1.57 16.67
N GLY A 276 -3.25 0.73 17.49
CA GLY A 276 -3.50 -0.73 17.49
C GLY A 276 -4.28 -1.19 18.71
N ALA A 277 -4.52 -2.50 18.82
CA ALA A 277 -5.28 -3.09 19.93
C ALA A 277 -4.67 -2.82 21.33
N GLY A 278 -3.35 -2.59 21.40
CA GLY A 278 -2.64 -2.23 22.64
C GLY A 278 -2.57 -0.72 22.93
N SER A 279 -3.04 0.13 22.02
CA SER A 279 -3.00 1.59 22.15
C SER A 279 -4.27 2.13 22.84
N VAL A 280 -4.20 3.36 23.36
CA VAL A 280 -5.38 4.13 23.78
C VAL A 280 -5.40 5.43 22.99
N LEU A 281 -6.45 5.64 22.21
CA LEU A 281 -6.70 6.90 21.50
C LEU A 281 -7.56 7.81 22.39
N HIS A 282 -7.23 9.09 22.47
CA HIS A 282 -8.01 10.09 23.21
C HIS A 282 -8.64 11.08 22.25
N LEU A 283 -9.97 11.09 22.19
CA LEU A 283 -10.77 11.97 21.34
C LEU A 283 -11.47 13.05 22.20
N PRO A 284 -11.66 14.27 21.68
CA PRO A 284 -11.30 14.73 20.33
C PRO A 284 -9.82 15.14 20.16
N ALA A 285 -8.98 15.02 21.19
CA ALA A 285 -7.61 15.55 21.18
C ALA A 285 -6.68 14.91 20.12
N GLY A 286 -6.96 13.67 19.69
CA GLY A 286 -6.14 12.95 18.71
C GLY A 286 -4.80 12.47 19.25
N THR A 287 -4.63 12.42 20.57
CA THR A 287 -3.42 11.87 21.22
C THR A 287 -3.53 10.37 21.37
N VAL A 288 -2.41 9.66 21.26
CA VAL A 288 -2.36 8.19 21.31
C VAL A 288 -1.33 7.75 22.32
N ASP A 289 -1.75 6.98 23.32
CA ASP A 289 -0.86 6.27 24.23
C ASP A 289 -0.39 4.97 23.58
N ALA A 290 0.91 4.68 23.70
CA ALA A 290 1.56 3.52 23.08
C ALA A 290 1.20 3.35 21.60
N PRO A 291 1.47 4.36 20.73
CA PRO A 291 1.18 4.24 19.31
C PRO A 291 2.02 3.12 18.68
N VAL A 292 1.42 2.34 17.79
CA VAL A 292 2.11 1.22 17.10
C VAL A 292 3.11 1.72 16.04
N PHE A 293 2.93 2.95 15.56
CA PHE A 293 3.91 3.67 14.77
C PHE A 293 3.71 5.19 14.91
N GLN A 294 4.77 5.94 14.62
CA GLN A 294 4.72 7.38 14.40
C GLN A 294 5.44 7.68 13.09
N ARG A 295 4.80 8.42 12.19
CA ARG A 295 5.38 8.74 10.88
C ARG A 295 5.28 10.21 10.57
N ARG A 296 6.25 10.68 9.79
CA ARG A 296 6.26 12.01 9.20
C ARG A 296 6.21 11.86 7.70
N TYR A 297 5.34 12.64 7.07
CA TYR A 297 5.22 12.70 5.62
C TYR A 297 5.39 14.14 5.17
N ALA A 298 5.81 14.35 3.92
CA ALA A 298 5.57 15.57 3.18
C ALA A 298 4.54 15.29 2.08
N VAL A 299 3.90 16.33 1.57
CA VAL A 299 3.21 16.27 0.28
C VAL A 299 3.96 17.21 -0.66
N ARG A 300 4.46 16.65 -1.77
CA ARG A 300 5.24 17.38 -2.78
C ARG A 300 4.57 17.22 -4.13
N ASP A 301 4.04 18.31 -4.67
CA ASP A 301 3.30 18.33 -5.94
C ASP A 301 2.20 17.25 -5.98
N GLY A 302 1.43 17.14 -4.89
CA GLY A 302 0.36 16.16 -4.77
C GLY A 302 0.82 14.70 -4.55
N VAL A 303 2.12 14.46 -4.34
CA VAL A 303 2.68 13.15 -4.01
C VAL A 303 2.97 13.07 -2.52
N LEU A 304 2.41 12.07 -1.84
CA LEU A 304 2.70 11.78 -0.44
C LEU A 304 4.06 11.08 -0.32
N VAL A 305 4.92 11.61 0.53
CA VAL A 305 6.32 11.19 0.67
C VAL A 305 6.63 10.95 2.13
N LEU A 306 7.06 9.74 2.50
CA LEU A 306 7.51 9.39 3.84
C LEU A 306 8.88 10.02 4.12
N LEU A 307 9.06 10.57 5.32
CA LEU A 307 10.26 11.25 5.79
C LEU A 307 10.93 10.48 6.92
N ASP A 308 12.26 10.62 7.02
CA ASP A 308 13.08 10.13 8.13
C ASP A 308 12.94 8.62 8.44
N ALA A 309 12.47 7.86 7.46
CA ALA A 309 12.28 6.43 7.54
C ALA A 309 12.92 5.78 6.31
N PRO A 310 14.27 5.73 6.27
CA PRO A 310 14.97 5.14 5.15
C PRO A 310 14.57 3.67 4.97
N MET A 311 14.47 3.25 3.72
CA MET A 311 14.08 1.89 3.38
C MET A 311 14.87 1.41 2.18
N LEU A 312 15.30 0.15 2.23
CA LEU A 312 15.95 -0.52 1.12
C LEU A 312 15.24 -1.84 0.87
N VAL A 313 14.91 -2.11 -0.39
CA VAL A 313 14.23 -3.31 -0.86
C VAL A 313 15.09 -3.94 -1.94
N ILE A 314 15.29 -5.26 -1.90
CA ILE A 314 16.13 -5.96 -2.89
C ILE A 314 15.49 -7.23 -3.42
N HIS A 315 15.93 -7.67 -4.59
CA HIS A 315 15.77 -9.05 -5.05
C HIS A 315 17.09 -9.63 -5.58
N GLY A 316 17.22 -10.95 -5.47
CA GLY A 316 18.30 -11.75 -6.06
C GLY A 316 17.87 -12.55 -7.30
N GLY A 317 16.62 -12.39 -7.74
CA GLY A 317 16.08 -12.98 -8.96
C GLY A 317 14.89 -13.92 -8.73
N ALA A 318 13.97 -13.96 -9.70
CA ALA A 318 12.86 -14.90 -9.77
C ALA A 318 13.27 -16.23 -10.44
N GLY A 319 12.35 -17.20 -10.50
CA GLY A 319 12.59 -18.52 -11.11
C GLY A 319 13.39 -19.48 -10.23
N VAL A 320 13.32 -19.31 -8.90
CA VAL A 320 13.98 -20.21 -7.95
C VAL A 320 13.13 -21.45 -7.73
N GLU A 321 13.65 -22.61 -8.11
CA GLU A 321 13.01 -23.91 -7.90
C GLU A 321 13.58 -24.60 -6.66
N ARG A 322 12.74 -25.10 -5.75
CA ARG A 322 13.19 -25.81 -4.54
C ARG A 322 14.05 -27.03 -4.86
N LYS A 323 13.71 -27.75 -5.93
CA LYS A 323 14.43 -28.96 -6.38
C LYS A 323 15.89 -28.68 -6.77
N GLY A 324 16.19 -27.44 -7.17
CA GLY A 324 17.54 -27.01 -7.60
C GLY A 324 18.41 -26.42 -6.48
N MET A 325 17.93 -26.40 -5.24
CA MET A 325 18.60 -25.73 -4.11
C MET A 325 18.97 -26.73 -3.00
N THR A 326 20.21 -26.64 -2.52
CA THR A 326 20.60 -27.31 -1.27
C THR A 326 20.38 -26.38 -0.07
N PRO A 327 20.24 -26.90 1.16
CA PRO A 327 20.18 -26.06 2.35
C PRO A 327 21.38 -25.12 2.52
N ALA A 328 22.56 -25.52 2.02
CA ALA A 328 23.75 -24.67 2.01
C ALA A 328 23.64 -23.52 1.00
N ASP A 329 23.17 -23.80 -0.23
CA ASP A 329 22.90 -22.75 -1.22
C ASP A 329 21.88 -21.73 -0.68
N GLU A 330 20.81 -22.20 -0.02
CA GLU A 330 19.81 -21.32 0.58
C GLU A 330 20.40 -20.45 1.69
N ALA A 331 21.23 -21.03 2.56
CA ALA A 331 21.89 -20.29 3.65
C ALA A 331 22.85 -19.23 3.10
N GLU A 332 23.65 -19.56 2.09
CA GLU A 332 24.56 -18.61 1.43
C GLU A 332 23.81 -17.49 0.71
N ALA A 333 22.73 -17.81 -0.02
CA ALA A 333 21.88 -16.82 -0.66
C ALA A 333 21.25 -15.87 0.36
N ARG A 334 20.73 -16.38 1.48
CA ARG A 334 20.17 -15.55 2.57
C ARG A 334 21.23 -14.65 3.19
N ALA A 335 22.43 -15.17 3.45
CA ALA A 335 23.53 -14.38 3.99
C ALA A 335 23.95 -13.24 3.05
N ALA A 336 24.03 -13.52 1.74
CA ALA A 336 24.36 -12.50 0.75
C ALA A 336 23.25 -11.42 0.62
N MET A 337 21.98 -11.81 0.66
CA MET A 337 20.85 -10.86 0.69
C MET A 337 20.89 -9.98 1.94
N THR A 338 21.16 -10.56 3.11
CA THR A 338 21.32 -9.82 4.37
C THR A 338 22.48 -8.82 4.28
N ALA A 339 23.64 -9.24 3.75
CA ALA A 339 24.79 -8.35 3.59
C ALA A 339 24.49 -7.19 2.62
N ALA A 340 23.78 -7.46 1.52
CA ALA A 340 23.38 -6.43 0.56
C ALA A 340 22.41 -5.41 1.19
N LEU A 341 21.44 -5.89 1.96
CA LEU A 341 20.51 -5.04 2.72
C LEU A 341 21.27 -4.12 3.69
N GLN A 342 22.18 -4.70 4.48
CA GLN A 342 22.98 -3.96 5.45
C GLN A 342 23.90 -2.93 4.80
N ALA A 343 24.53 -3.26 3.67
CA ALA A 343 25.43 -2.35 2.97
C ALA A 343 24.71 -1.10 2.43
N GLY A 344 23.58 -1.27 1.75
CA GLY A 344 22.81 -0.13 1.27
C GLY A 344 22.17 0.67 2.41
N HIS A 345 21.63 0.00 3.43
CA HIS A 345 21.02 0.65 4.59
C HIS A 345 22.02 1.47 5.41
N ALA A 346 23.27 1.00 5.52
CA ALA A 346 24.34 1.77 6.16
C ALA A 346 24.57 3.13 5.50
N LEU A 347 24.42 3.24 4.17
CA LEU A 347 24.52 4.53 3.49
C LEU A 347 23.29 5.40 3.72
N LEU A 348 22.08 4.83 3.70
CA LEU A 348 20.85 5.58 3.98
C LEU A 348 20.84 6.16 5.40
N THR A 349 21.29 5.39 6.39
CA THR A 349 21.42 5.84 7.79
C THR A 349 22.48 6.94 7.97
N GLN A 350 23.49 6.99 7.10
CA GLN A 350 24.45 8.10 7.01
C GLN A 350 23.91 9.33 6.27
N GLY A 351 22.65 9.30 5.82
CA GLY A 351 22.02 10.39 5.07
C GLY A 351 22.47 10.48 3.62
N LYS A 352 23.03 9.40 3.05
CA LYS A 352 23.40 9.37 1.64
C LYS A 352 22.17 9.30 0.72
N PRO A 353 22.25 9.85 -0.50
CA PRO A 353 21.16 9.77 -1.47
C PRO A 353 20.80 8.33 -1.87
N ALA A 354 19.53 8.10 -2.19
CA ALA A 354 19.01 6.79 -2.58
C ALA A 354 19.83 6.04 -3.66
N PRO A 355 20.34 6.69 -4.74
CA PRO A 355 21.17 6.00 -5.74
C PRO A 355 22.48 5.41 -5.18
N GLU A 356 23.08 6.01 -4.14
CA GLU A 356 24.29 5.45 -3.51
C GLU A 356 23.98 4.14 -2.79
N ALA A 357 22.85 4.08 -2.07
CA ALA A 357 22.41 2.89 -1.36
C ALA A 357 22.04 1.74 -2.31
N VAL A 358 21.34 2.05 -3.41
CA VAL A 358 21.03 1.10 -4.48
C VAL A 358 22.31 0.50 -5.07
N ALA A 359 23.27 1.35 -5.45
CA ALA A 359 24.53 0.90 -6.04
C ALA A 359 25.34 0.03 -5.06
N ALA A 360 25.38 0.39 -3.77
CA ALA A 360 26.08 -0.40 -2.76
C ALA A 360 25.44 -1.77 -2.53
N ALA A 361 24.11 -1.84 -2.45
CA ALA A 361 23.41 -3.11 -2.28
C ALA A 361 23.62 -4.03 -3.49
N ILE A 362 23.46 -3.52 -4.71
CA ILE A 362 23.66 -4.30 -5.94
C ILE A 362 25.12 -4.73 -6.09
N THR A 363 26.09 -3.90 -5.70
CA THR A 363 27.52 -4.27 -5.72
C THR A 363 27.79 -5.52 -4.88
N VAL A 364 27.16 -5.65 -3.70
CA VAL A 364 27.27 -6.87 -2.87
C VAL A 364 26.65 -8.08 -3.57
N LEU A 365 25.52 -7.89 -4.25
CA LEU A 365 24.86 -8.96 -5.00
C LEU A 365 25.67 -9.38 -6.24
N GLU A 366 26.31 -8.43 -6.93
CA GLU A 366 27.21 -8.68 -8.08
C GLU A 366 28.51 -9.38 -7.68
N ASP A 367 29.01 -9.16 -6.46
CA ASP A 367 30.20 -9.84 -5.95
C ASP A 367 29.90 -11.27 -5.43
N SER A 368 28.61 -11.63 -5.30
CA SER A 368 28.15 -12.92 -4.78
C SER A 368 27.92 -13.94 -5.89
N PRO A 369 28.59 -15.12 -5.87
CA PRO A 369 28.44 -16.15 -6.91
C PRO A 369 27.06 -16.80 -6.97
N GLN A 370 26.19 -16.53 -6.00
CA GLN A 370 24.85 -17.11 -5.90
C GLN A 370 23.86 -16.50 -6.90
N PHE A 371 24.10 -15.27 -7.34
CA PHE A 371 23.17 -14.54 -8.19
C PHE A 371 23.68 -14.40 -9.62
N ASN A 372 22.74 -14.22 -10.55
CA ASN A 372 23.07 -14.04 -11.97
C ASN A 372 23.32 -12.56 -12.29
N ALA A 373 24.37 -12.00 -11.69
CA ALA A 373 24.87 -10.65 -11.96
C ALA A 373 26.34 -10.59 -11.53
N GLY A 374 27.19 -9.88 -12.28
CA GLY A 374 28.62 -9.85 -11.97
C GLY A 374 29.21 -11.27 -11.83
N LYS A 375 29.84 -11.56 -10.70
CA LYS A 375 30.35 -12.89 -10.35
C LYS A 375 29.18 -13.87 -10.23
N GLY A 376 29.18 -14.93 -11.04
CA GLY A 376 28.05 -15.87 -11.09
C GLY A 376 27.04 -15.57 -12.20
N ALA A 377 27.34 -14.63 -13.09
CA ALA A 377 26.60 -14.43 -14.33
C ALA A 377 26.53 -15.71 -15.18
N VAL A 378 25.39 -15.88 -15.86
CA VAL A 378 25.18 -16.93 -16.85
C VAL A 378 26.02 -16.69 -18.10
N PHE A 379 26.18 -17.75 -18.89
CA PHE A 379 26.96 -17.72 -20.12
C PHE A 379 26.07 -17.55 -21.35
N THR A 380 26.61 -16.81 -22.33
CA THR A 380 26.12 -16.75 -23.70
C THR A 380 26.35 -18.07 -24.41
N HIS A 381 25.75 -18.22 -25.60
CA HIS A 381 25.95 -19.38 -26.48
C HIS A 381 27.43 -19.69 -26.76
N ASP A 382 28.25 -18.64 -26.88
CA ASP A 382 29.68 -18.74 -27.17
C ASP A 382 30.54 -18.95 -25.92
N GLY A 383 29.93 -19.22 -24.76
CA GLY A 383 30.63 -19.49 -23.51
C GLY A 383 31.27 -18.26 -22.87
N ARG A 384 30.71 -17.06 -23.09
CA ARG A 384 31.19 -15.79 -22.50
C ARG A 384 30.16 -15.22 -21.52
N ASN A 385 30.60 -14.34 -20.62
CA ASN A 385 29.69 -13.55 -19.80
C ASN A 385 29.52 -12.16 -20.42
N GLU A 386 28.28 -11.72 -20.53
CA GLU A 386 27.90 -10.38 -21.01
C GLU A 386 26.91 -9.80 -20.01
N LEU A 387 27.19 -8.62 -19.48
CA LEU A 387 26.52 -8.04 -18.33
C LEU A 387 25.77 -6.77 -18.73
N ASP A 388 24.59 -6.61 -18.12
CA ASP A 388 23.71 -5.48 -18.32
C ASP A 388 23.30 -4.88 -16.98
N ALA A 389 23.19 -3.56 -16.87
CA ALA A 389 22.72 -2.90 -15.65
C ALA A 389 22.13 -1.51 -15.94
N ALA A 390 21.22 -1.06 -15.08
CA ALA A 390 20.74 0.32 -15.06
C ALA A 390 20.51 0.82 -13.63
N ILE A 391 20.55 2.14 -13.49
CA ILE A 391 20.17 2.86 -12.27
C ILE A 391 19.43 4.14 -12.65
N MET A 392 18.43 4.51 -11.85
CA MET A 392 17.63 5.72 -12.04
C MET A 392 17.39 6.44 -10.71
N ASP A 393 17.65 7.74 -10.69
CA ASP A 393 17.27 8.65 -9.61
C ASP A 393 15.85 9.16 -9.85
N GLY A 394 14.92 8.78 -8.98
CA GLY A 394 13.52 9.15 -9.10
C GLY A 394 13.25 10.63 -8.82
N ALA A 395 14.15 11.33 -8.12
CA ALA A 395 13.98 12.75 -7.82
C ALA A 395 14.31 13.65 -9.02
N SER A 396 15.40 13.36 -9.73
CA SER A 396 15.83 14.15 -10.90
C SER A 396 15.38 13.57 -12.25
N GLY A 397 14.99 12.29 -12.28
CA GLY A 397 14.74 11.55 -13.51
C GLY A 397 16.01 11.17 -14.28
N LYS A 398 17.20 11.49 -13.75
CA LYS A 398 18.47 11.04 -14.34
C LYS A 398 18.57 9.52 -14.28
N ALA A 399 19.14 8.94 -15.32
CA ALA A 399 19.35 7.52 -15.42
C ALA A 399 20.69 7.23 -16.11
N GLY A 400 21.25 6.07 -15.80
CA GLY A 400 22.43 5.54 -16.46
C GLY A 400 22.30 4.04 -16.64
N ALA A 401 22.73 3.55 -17.79
CA ALA A 401 22.57 2.17 -18.21
C ALA A 401 23.75 1.69 -19.05
N ILE A 402 24.06 0.40 -18.91
CA ILE A 402 25.05 -0.30 -19.73
C ILE A 402 24.52 -1.65 -20.18
N ALA A 403 24.92 -2.08 -21.37
CA ALA A 403 24.61 -3.42 -21.86
C ALA A 403 25.79 -4.07 -22.60
N GLY A 404 25.88 -5.40 -22.51
CA GLY A 404 26.88 -6.19 -23.23
C GLY A 404 28.34 -5.94 -22.80
N VAL A 405 28.58 -5.49 -21.56
CA VAL A 405 29.96 -5.36 -21.05
C VAL A 405 30.47 -6.72 -20.56
N HIS A 406 31.76 -6.97 -20.66
CA HIS A 406 32.33 -8.31 -20.43
C HIS A 406 33.56 -8.31 -19.52
N ARG A 407 34.02 -7.15 -19.05
CA ARG A 407 35.17 -7.00 -18.14
C ARG A 407 34.89 -6.12 -16.93
N VAL A 408 33.78 -5.40 -16.91
CA VAL A 408 33.42 -4.50 -15.80
C VAL A 408 33.06 -5.34 -14.59
N LYS A 409 33.83 -5.24 -13.50
CA LYS A 409 33.64 -6.07 -12.30
C LYS A 409 32.22 -5.91 -11.73
N ASN A 410 31.80 -4.66 -11.58
CA ASN A 410 30.52 -4.27 -10.99
C ASN A 410 29.72 -3.38 -11.96
N PRO A 411 28.91 -3.97 -12.86
CA PRO A 411 28.12 -3.26 -13.86
C PRO A 411 27.29 -2.08 -13.32
N ILE A 412 26.71 -2.21 -12.12
CA ILE A 412 25.90 -1.13 -11.52
C ILE A 412 26.71 0.15 -11.26
N LEU A 413 27.99 0.02 -10.91
CA LEU A 413 28.86 1.17 -10.66
C LEU A 413 29.17 1.93 -11.96
N LEU A 414 29.30 1.19 -13.07
CA LEU A 414 29.44 1.82 -14.38
C LEU A 414 28.14 2.48 -14.84
N ALA A 415 26.99 1.83 -14.64
CA ALA A 415 25.69 2.44 -14.92
C ALA A 415 25.51 3.76 -14.14
N LYS A 416 25.88 3.79 -12.86
CA LYS A 416 25.89 5.02 -12.05
C LYS A 416 26.88 6.07 -12.59
N ALA A 417 28.07 5.67 -13.01
CA ALA A 417 29.03 6.59 -13.63
C ALA A 417 28.50 7.18 -14.95
N VAL A 418 27.77 6.42 -15.77
CA VAL A 418 27.10 6.95 -16.96
C VAL A 418 26.09 8.04 -16.58
N MET A 419 25.29 7.81 -15.54
CA MET A 419 24.31 8.78 -15.01
C MET A 419 24.96 10.07 -14.50
N ASP A 420 26.07 9.95 -13.77
CA ASP A 420 26.67 11.07 -13.03
C ASP A 420 27.73 11.85 -13.83
N HIS A 421 28.41 11.18 -14.76
CA HIS A 421 29.64 11.68 -15.41
C HIS A 421 29.57 11.70 -16.94
N SER A 422 28.36 11.58 -17.51
CA SER A 422 28.15 11.71 -18.95
C SER A 422 26.89 12.51 -19.28
N GLN A 423 26.74 12.88 -20.56
CA GLN A 423 25.49 13.45 -21.10
C GLN A 423 24.54 12.39 -21.65
N HIS A 424 24.90 11.10 -21.51
CA HIS A 424 24.20 9.97 -22.09
C HIS A 424 23.44 9.18 -21.02
N VAL A 425 22.40 8.47 -21.44
CA VAL A 425 21.66 7.56 -20.57
C VAL A 425 22.16 6.13 -20.70
N MET A 426 22.53 5.68 -21.90
CA MET A 426 22.90 4.28 -22.15
C MET A 426 24.16 4.17 -23.00
N MET A 427 25.08 3.30 -22.60
CA MET A 427 26.29 2.92 -23.36
C MET A 427 26.36 1.40 -23.52
N VAL A 428 26.98 0.90 -24.59
CA VAL A 428 27.00 -0.54 -24.85
C VAL A 428 28.38 -1.06 -25.25
N GLY A 429 28.64 -2.32 -24.91
CA GLY A 429 29.83 -3.08 -25.32
C GLY A 429 31.15 -2.37 -25.01
N ASP A 430 32.08 -2.44 -25.95
CA ASP A 430 33.44 -1.89 -25.81
C ASP A 430 33.45 -0.38 -25.55
N GLY A 431 32.47 0.37 -26.09
CA GLY A 431 32.36 1.81 -25.84
C GLY A 431 32.08 2.12 -24.37
N ALA A 432 31.24 1.31 -23.72
CA ALA A 432 31.00 1.42 -22.28
C ALA A 432 32.26 1.05 -21.47
N GLU A 433 33.09 0.11 -21.92
CA GLU A 433 34.33 -0.26 -21.22
C GLU A 433 35.46 0.76 -21.41
N VAL A 434 35.50 1.46 -22.55
CA VAL A 434 36.37 2.63 -22.73
C VAL A 434 36.01 3.69 -21.69
N PHE A 435 34.72 4.03 -21.58
CA PHE A 435 34.24 4.95 -20.56
C PHE A 435 34.53 4.45 -19.14
N ALA A 436 34.37 3.15 -18.87
CA ALA A 436 34.71 2.54 -17.59
C ALA A 436 36.18 2.81 -17.21
N ARG A 437 37.11 2.68 -18.16
CA ARG A 437 38.53 2.97 -17.95
C ARG A 437 38.77 4.45 -17.64
N GLU A 438 38.10 5.35 -18.35
CA GLU A 438 38.19 6.80 -18.12
C GLU A 438 37.70 7.21 -16.73
N GLN A 439 36.63 6.57 -16.26
CA GLN A 439 36.05 6.82 -14.92
C GLN A 439 36.74 6.04 -13.79
N GLY A 440 37.78 5.25 -14.10
CA GLY A 440 38.50 4.44 -13.10
C GLY A 440 37.70 3.28 -12.53
N ILE A 441 36.67 2.80 -13.26
CA ILE A 441 35.90 1.62 -12.88
C ILE A 441 36.74 0.35 -13.09
N ALA A 442 36.72 -0.55 -12.11
CA ALA A 442 37.54 -1.76 -12.13
C ALA A 442 37.16 -2.70 -13.28
N LEU A 443 38.14 -3.00 -14.14
CA LEU A 443 38.06 -4.03 -15.17
C LEU A 443 38.82 -5.28 -14.70
N VAL A 444 38.19 -6.45 -14.83
CA VAL A 444 38.72 -7.76 -14.44
C VAL A 444 38.94 -8.67 -15.65
N ASP A 445 39.69 -9.74 -15.43
CA ASP A 445 39.72 -10.85 -16.37
C ASP A 445 38.35 -11.55 -16.39
N PRO A 446 37.79 -11.92 -17.57
CA PRO A 446 36.48 -12.56 -17.66
C PRO A 446 36.33 -13.85 -16.82
N SER A 447 37.43 -14.53 -16.48
CA SER A 447 37.39 -15.68 -15.57
C SER A 447 36.85 -15.36 -14.18
N TYR A 448 36.85 -14.09 -13.76
CA TYR A 448 36.23 -13.64 -12.51
C TYR A 448 34.72 -13.97 -12.44
N PHE A 449 34.02 -13.85 -13.57
CA PHE A 449 32.56 -14.04 -13.62
C PHE A 449 32.15 -15.51 -13.59
N ARG A 450 33.06 -16.41 -13.99
CA ARG A 450 32.80 -17.83 -14.13
C ARG A 450 32.54 -18.50 -12.78
N THR A 451 31.49 -19.31 -12.74
CA THR A 451 31.32 -20.37 -11.74
C THR A 451 31.09 -21.70 -12.46
N GLU A 452 31.51 -22.79 -11.83
CA GLU A 452 31.34 -24.12 -12.43
C GLU A 452 29.86 -24.48 -12.55
N LYS A 453 29.02 -24.09 -11.58
CA LYS A 453 27.56 -24.26 -11.62
C LYS A 453 26.95 -23.65 -12.89
N ARG A 454 27.27 -22.39 -13.21
CA ARG A 454 26.74 -21.71 -14.41
C ARG A 454 27.32 -22.27 -15.70
N TRP A 455 28.57 -22.74 -15.67
CA TRP A 455 29.17 -23.37 -16.85
C TRP A 455 28.46 -24.68 -17.21
N GLN A 456 28.18 -25.53 -16.21
CA GLN A 456 27.45 -26.78 -16.43
C GLN A 456 26.02 -26.54 -16.92
N GLN A 457 25.35 -25.47 -16.46
CA GLN A 457 24.04 -25.06 -17.00
C GLN A 457 24.10 -24.76 -18.50
N LEU A 458 25.14 -24.03 -18.97
CA LEU A 458 25.33 -23.82 -20.41
C LEU A 458 25.58 -25.14 -21.15
N GLN A 459 26.44 -26.02 -20.63
CA GLN A 459 26.73 -27.29 -21.29
C GLN A 459 25.48 -28.16 -21.44
N GLN A 460 24.59 -28.13 -20.45
CA GLN A 460 23.31 -28.82 -20.51
C GLN A 460 22.38 -28.18 -21.56
N ALA A 461 22.24 -26.85 -21.56
CA ALA A 461 21.43 -26.14 -22.57
C ALA A 461 21.90 -26.42 -24.01
N LEU A 462 23.22 -26.34 -24.26
CA LEU A 462 23.81 -26.66 -25.56
C LEU A 462 23.59 -28.12 -25.99
N LYS A 463 23.53 -29.04 -25.03
CA LYS A 463 23.24 -30.46 -25.31
C LYS A 463 21.79 -30.66 -25.71
N GLU A 464 20.86 -30.01 -25.00
CA GLU A 464 19.42 -30.05 -25.30
C GLU A 464 19.13 -29.47 -26.70
N ASP A 465 19.69 -28.30 -27.01
CA ASP A 465 19.62 -27.65 -28.32
C ASP A 465 20.07 -28.58 -29.46
N ARG A 466 21.22 -29.25 -29.29
CA ARG A 466 21.78 -30.16 -30.31
C ARG A 466 20.91 -31.38 -30.55
N LEU A 467 20.21 -31.86 -29.53
CA LEU A 467 19.36 -33.04 -29.64
C LEU A 467 18.01 -32.73 -30.28
N GLY A 468 17.73 -31.46 -30.60
CA GLY A 468 16.43 -31.03 -31.13
C GLY A 468 15.28 -31.40 -30.18
N LEU A 469 15.58 -31.63 -28.90
CA LEU A 469 14.59 -31.77 -27.87
C LEU A 469 13.88 -30.42 -27.82
N ALA A 470 12.62 -30.38 -28.23
CA ALA A 470 11.78 -29.24 -27.91
C ALA A 470 11.93 -29.05 -26.41
N HIS A 471 12.30 -27.84 -25.95
CA HIS A 471 12.19 -27.54 -24.54
C HIS A 471 10.73 -27.83 -24.17
N GLU A 472 10.47 -28.94 -23.46
CA GLU A 472 9.10 -29.45 -23.25
C GLU A 472 8.23 -28.40 -22.57
N ASP A 473 8.86 -27.42 -21.91
CA ASP A 473 8.36 -26.06 -21.75
C ASP A 473 9.39 -25.04 -22.29
N LEU A 474 8.96 -24.05 -23.06
CA LEU A 474 9.74 -22.80 -23.28
C LEU A 474 10.20 -22.13 -21.95
N ALA A 475 9.59 -22.55 -20.83
CA ALA A 475 9.89 -22.14 -19.46
C ALA A 475 11.11 -22.86 -18.83
N THR A 476 11.47 -24.09 -19.23
CA THR A 476 12.60 -24.83 -18.63
C THR A 476 13.97 -24.44 -19.20
N ALA A 477 14.01 -23.68 -20.30
CA ALA A 477 15.25 -23.29 -20.96
C ALA A 477 15.98 -22.10 -20.32
N LYS A 478 15.46 -21.45 -19.26
CA LYS A 478 15.84 -20.06 -18.98
C LYS A 478 15.95 -19.69 -17.50
N HIS A 479 17.16 -19.82 -16.95
CA HIS A 479 17.51 -19.17 -15.69
C HIS A 479 17.65 -17.66 -15.91
N PHE A 480 16.58 -16.90 -15.66
CA PHE A 480 16.53 -15.44 -15.81
C PHE A 480 16.86 -14.66 -14.53
N GLY A 481 17.79 -15.16 -13.72
CA GLY A 481 18.14 -14.49 -12.48
C GLY A 481 18.62 -13.06 -12.76
N THR A 482 18.08 -12.09 -12.05
CA THR A 482 18.50 -10.68 -12.11
C THR A 482 18.55 -10.18 -10.68
N VAL A 483 19.49 -9.31 -10.36
CA VAL A 483 19.54 -8.67 -9.04
C VAL A 483 19.02 -7.23 -9.16
N GLY A 484 18.44 -6.72 -8.09
CA GLY A 484 17.92 -5.36 -8.10
C GLY A 484 17.73 -4.80 -6.70
N ALA A 485 17.72 -3.48 -6.61
CA ALA A 485 17.53 -2.75 -5.38
C ALA A 485 16.73 -1.47 -5.61
N LEU A 486 15.88 -1.14 -4.64
CA LEU A 486 15.13 0.10 -4.53
C LEU A 486 15.47 0.75 -3.20
N ALA A 487 15.61 2.07 -3.18
CA ALA A 487 15.84 2.81 -1.95
C ALA A 487 14.90 4.00 -1.82
N LEU A 488 14.47 4.26 -0.58
CA LEU A 488 13.86 5.51 -0.13
C LEU A 488 14.83 6.13 0.88
N ASP A 489 15.34 7.33 0.60
CA ASP A 489 16.23 8.04 1.53
C ASP A 489 15.47 8.82 2.62
N GLY A 490 16.20 9.37 3.60
CA GLY A 490 15.60 10.13 4.70
C GLY A 490 14.86 11.40 4.26
N ALA A 491 15.15 11.92 3.06
CA ALA A 491 14.42 13.03 2.46
C ALA A 491 13.20 12.58 1.64
N GLY A 492 12.93 11.27 1.61
CA GLY A 492 11.84 10.64 0.90
C GLY A 492 12.03 10.60 -0.62
N ARG A 493 13.28 10.54 -1.09
CA ARG A 493 13.59 10.40 -2.52
C ARG A 493 13.84 8.94 -2.87
N LEU A 494 13.37 8.54 -4.05
CA LEU A 494 13.42 7.18 -4.53
C LEU A 494 14.55 6.96 -5.53
N ALA A 495 15.10 5.76 -5.56
CA ALA A 495 15.96 5.28 -6.65
C ALA A 495 15.68 3.81 -6.94
N ALA A 496 15.96 3.39 -8.17
CA ALA A 496 15.90 2.00 -8.61
C ALA A 496 17.18 1.61 -9.32
N GLY A 497 17.60 0.36 -9.19
CA GLY A 497 18.67 -0.22 -9.98
C GLY A 497 18.50 -1.72 -10.18
N THR A 498 19.04 -2.21 -11.29
CA THR A 498 18.91 -3.60 -11.72
C THR A 498 20.19 -4.01 -12.44
N SER A 499 20.67 -5.25 -12.22
CA SER A 499 21.88 -5.81 -12.86
C SER A 499 21.70 -7.28 -13.17
N THR A 500 22.24 -7.76 -14.30
CA THR A 500 22.05 -9.13 -14.77
C THR A 500 23.20 -9.65 -15.64
N GLY A 501 23.38 -10.97 -15.67
CA GLY A 501 24.12 -11.66 -16.74
C GLY A 501 23.26 -12.00 -17.97
N GLY A 502 21.96 -11.73 -17.92
CA GLY A 502 21.00 -12.07 -18.96
C GLY A 502 20.45 -13.49 -18.78
N MET A 503 20.28 -14.22 -19.88
CA MET A 503 19.78 -15.60 -19.87
C MET A 503 20.86 -16.58 -20.32
N THR A 504 20.85 -17.78 -19.76
CA THR A 504 21.72 -18.88 -20.23
C THR A 504 21.47 -19.12 -21.72
N ASP A 505 22.55 -19.35 -22.46
CA ASP A 505 22.55 -19.59 -23.91
C ASP A 505 22.02 -18.40 -24.75
N LYS A 506 22.08 -17.17 -24.21
CA LYS A 506 21.74 -15.98 -25.00
C LYS A 506 22.67 -15.84 -26.22
N ARG A 507 22.10 -15.41 -27.35
CA ARG A 507 22.80 -15.27 -28.64
C ARG A 507 22.96 -13.80 -29.04
N TYR A 508 23.97 -13.54 -29.88
CA TYR A 508 24.09 -12.34 -30.72
C TYR A 508 24.07 -10.98 -29.97
N GLY A 509 24.53 -10.95 -28.72
CA GLY A 509 24.49 -9.73 -27.90
C GLY A 509 23.07 -9.36 -27.44
N ARG A 510 22.19 -10.34 -27.23
CA ARG A 510 20.84 -10.14 -26.69
C ARG A 510 20.88 -9.27 -25.43
N VAL A 511 20.09 -8.21 -25.46
CA VAL A 511 19.86 -7.29 -24.33
C VAL A 511 18.47 -7.57 -23.73
N GLY A 512 18.43 -7.74 -22.40
CA GLY A 512 17.19 -7.94 -21.65
C GLY A 512 16.53 -6.64 -21.21
N ASP A 513 15.60 -6.76 -20.26
CA ASP A 513 14.86 -5.65 -19.67
C ASP A 513 15.70 -4.82 -18.69
N SER A 514 16.67 -5.44 -18.01
CA SER A 514 17.43 -4.82 -16.92
C SER A 514 18.10 -3.48 -17.26
N PRO A 515 18.76 -3.29 -18.42
CA PRO A 515 19.36 -1.99 -18.75
C PRO A 515 18.37 -1.02 -19.43
N ILE A 516 17.12 -1.43 -19.67
CA ILE A 516 16.14 -0.63 -20.39
C ILE A 516 15.26 0.12 -19.37
N ILE A 517 15.49 1.43 -19.27
CA ILE A 517 14.69 2.31 -18.40
C ILE A 517 13.21 2.24 -18.80
N GLY A 518 12.37 1.91 -17.82
CA GLY A 518 10.94 1.68 -17.97
C GLY A 518 10.55 0.22 -18.16
N ALA A 519 11.47 -0.68 -18.54
CA ALA A 519 11.18 -2.12 -18.64
C ALA A 519 11.58 -2.86 -17.35
N GLY A 520 12.88 -2.99 -17.10
CA GLY A 520 13.42 -3.68 -15.91
C GLY A 520 13.74 -2.74 -14.75
N THR A 521 14.08 -1.48 -15.03
CA THR A 521 14.41 -0.47 -14.00
C THR A 521 13.62 0.81 -14.22
N TYR A 522 12.95 1.32 -13.20
CA TYR A 522 12.31 2.63 -13.28
C TYR A 522 12.17 3.28 -11.90
N ALA A 523 12.37 4.59 -11.82
CA ALA A 523 12.05 5.37 -10.62
C ALA A 523 11.54 6.77 -11.01
N ASN A 524 10.57 7.26 -10.25
CA ASN A 524 10.14 8.66 -10.26
C ASN A 524 9.84 9.12 -8.82
N ALA A 525 9.29 10.32 -8.66
CA ALA A 525 8.97 10.88 -7.35
C ALA A 525 7.93 10.06 -6.54
N GLN A 526 7.14 9.19 -7.17
CA GLN A 526 6.06 8.44 -6.52
C GLN A 526 6.40 6.95 -6.32
N CYS A 527 7.20 6.36 -7.20
CA CYS A 527 7.33 4.91 -7.33
C CYS A 527 8.69 4.52 -7.92
N ALA A 528 9.27 3.43 -7.41
CA ALA A 528 10.47 2.78 -7.91
C ALA A 528 10.22 1.28 -8.09
N VAL A 529 10.72 0.70 -9.18
CA VAL A 529 10.50 -0.70 -9.56
C VAL A 529 11.76 -1.32 -10.16
N SER A 530 12.03 -2.57 -9.78
CA SER A 530 13.05 -3.44 -10.39
C SER A 530 12.44 -4.79 -10.73
N GLY A 531 12.54 -5.20 -11.99
CA GLY A 531 12.01 -6.45 -12.53
C GLY A 531 13.04 -7.58 -12.60
N THR A 532 12.55 -8.82 -12.62
CA THR A 532 13.36 -10.02 -12.84
C THR A 532 12.51 -11.11 -13.50
N GLY A 533 12.93 -11.60 -14.67
CA GLY A 533 12.19 -12.63 -15.37
C GLY A 533 12.54 -12.65 -16.85
N TRP A 534 11.61 -13.16 -17.66
CA TRP A 534 11.82 -13.22 -19.10
C TRP A 534 11.75 -11.82 -19.75
N GLY A 535 12.92 -11.19 -19.87
CA GLY A 535 13.08 -9.78 -20.27
C GLY A 535 12.35 -9.34 -21.53
N GLU A 536 12.19 -10.20 -22.55
CA GLU A 536 11.41 -9.86 -23.76
C GLU A 536 9.97 -9.44 -23.44
N PHE A 537 9.33 -10.05 -22.44
CA PHE A 537 7.97 -9.69 -22.03
C PHE A 537 7.93 -8.41 -21.20
N TYR A 538 8.94 -8.17 -20.37
CA TYR A 538 9.07 -6.95 -19.58
C TYR A 538 9.30 -5.72 -20.48
N ILE A 539 10.11 -5.87 -21.54
CA ILE A 539 10.31 -4.83 -22.55
C ILE A 539 9.00 -4.54 -23.28
N ARG A 540 8.31 -5.58 -23.77
CA ARG A 540 7.05 -5.43 -24.53
C ARG A 540 5.92 -4.80 -23.71
N ALA A 541 5.88 -5.08 -22.41
CA ALA A 541 4.89 -4.52 -21.49
C ALA A 541 5.30 -3.16 -20.91
N VAL A 542 6.56 -2.74 -21.08
CA VAL A 542 7.13 -1.58 -20.39
C VAL A 542 6.90 -1.69 -18.87
N ALA A 543 7.18 -2.88 -18.33
CA ALA A 543 6.59 -3.37 -17.09
C ALA A 543 6.85 -2.45 -15.88
N ALA A 544 8.10 -2.00 -15.66
CA ALA A 544 8.44 -1.14 -14.53
C ALA A 544 7.74 0.23 -14.61
N TYR A 545 7.67 0.83 -15.81
CA TYR A 545 6.95 2.09 -16.01
C TYR A 545 5.44 1.91 -15.85
N ASP A 546 4.86 0.83 -16.40
CA ASP A 546 3.42 0.62 -16.37
C ASP A 546 2.88 0.49 -14.92
N ILE A 547 3.65 -0.15 -14.03
CA ILE A 547 3.33 -0.20 -12.60
C ILE A 547 3.23 1.22 -12.01
N CYS A 548 4.25 2.06 -12.23
CA CYS A 548 4.24 3.43 -11.72
C CYS A 548 3.21 4.32 -12.45
N ALA A 549 2.93 4.06 -13.73
CA ALA A 549 1.94 4.77 -14.52
C ALA A 549 0.51 4.50 -14.03
N ARG A 550 0.19 3.27 -13.64
CA ARG A 550 -1.10 2.90 -13.02
C ARG A 550 -1.31 3.59 -11.68
N MET A 551 -0.25 3.75 -10.89
CA MET A 551 -0.32 4.54 -9.67
C MET A 551 -0.62 6.01 -9.97
N LYS A 552 0.11 6.60 -10.92
CA LYS A 552 -0.01 8.02 -11.27
C LYS A 552 -1.36 8.36 -11.94
N TYR A 553 -1.75 7.61 -12.96
CA TYR A 553 -2.87 7.96 -13.84
C TYR A 553 -4.18 7.30 -13.42
N ALA A 554 -4.13 6.07 -12.91
CA ALA A 554 -5.33 5.32 -12.50
C ALA A 554 -5.54 5.32 -10.97
N GLY A 555 -4.62 5.90 -10.20
CA GLY A 555 -4.70 5.96 -8.74
C GLY A 555 -4.67 4.60 -8.05
N GLN A 556 -4.12 3.56 -8.70
CA GLN A 556 -4.00 2.24 -8.10
C GLN A 556 -2.96 2.25 -6.97
N SER A 557 -3.14 1.39 -5.96
CA SER A 557 -2.07 1.11 -5.00
C SER A 557 -0.90 0.41 -5.70
N LEU A 558 0.32 0.59 -5.18
CA LEU A 558 1.50 -0.09 -5.70
C LEU A 558 1.29 -1.61 -5.77
N VAL A 559 0.78 -2.21 -4.69
CA VAL A 559 0.51 -3.65 -4.61
C VAL A 559 -0.39 -4.12 -5.75
N ARG A 560 -1.52 -3.43 -5.99
CA ARG A 560 -2.47 -3.79 -7.04
C ARG A 560 -1.89 -3.59 -8.43
N ALA A 561 -1.19 -2.48 -8.66
CA ALA A 561 -0.54 -2.19 -9.94
C ALA A 561 0.50 -3.28 -10.25
N ALA A 562 1.35 -3.60 -9.28
CA ALA A 562 2.42 -4.58 -9.42
C ALA A 562 1.88 -6.01 -9.64
N GLN A 563 0.83 -6.43 -8.91
CA GLN A 563 0.14 -7.70 -9.16
C GLN A 563 -0.52 -7.74 -10.55
N THR A 564 -1.10 -6.62 -11.01
CA THR A 564 -1.76 -6.60 -12.32
C THR A 564 -0.75 -6.84 -13.44
N VAL A 565 0.38 -6.13 -13.42
CA VAL A 565 1.41 -6.27 -14.47
C VAL A 565 2.11 -7.62 -14.36
N ILE A 566 2.65 -7.95 -13.18
CA ILE A 566 3.54 -9.10 -13.00
C ILE A 566 2.78 -10.42 -12.89
N ASN A 567 1.66 -10.47 -12.16
CA ASN A 567 0.95 -11.72 -11.91
C ASN A 567 -0.18 -12.01 -12.91
N ARG A 568 -0.55 -11.06 -13.77
CA ARG A 568 -1.62 -11.24 -14.75
C ARG A 568 -1.17 -11.00 -16.18
N GLU A 569 -0.69 -9.79 -16.49
CA GLU A 569 -0.42 -9.40 -17.88
C GLU A 569 0.82 -10.10 -18.46
N ILE A 570 1.92 -10.19 -17.70
CA ILE A 570 3.12 -10.91 -18.14
C ILE A 570 2.83 -12.41 -18.39
N PRO A 571 2.20 -13.15 -17.45
CA PRO A 571 1.75 -14.53 -17.70
C PRO A 571 0.81 -14.68 -18.89
N ALA A 572 -0.15 -13.76 -19.05
CA ALA A 572 -1.09 -13.80 -20.17
C ALA A 572 -0.40 -13.63 -21.53
N ALA A 573 0.75 -12.94 -21.56
CA ALA A 573 1.59 -12.83 -22.75
C ALA A 573 2.48 -14.07 -22.98
N GLY A 574 2.63 -14.95 -21.99
CA GLY A 574 3.51 -16.12 -22.02
C GLY A 574 4.87 -15.93 -21.33
N GLY A 575 5.05 -14.85 -20.56
CA GLY A 575 6.24 -14.60 -19.76
C GLY A 575 6.07 -14.99 -18.29
N ASP A 576 7.18 -15.05 -17.57
CA ASP A 576 7.24 -15.35 -16.15
C ASP A 576 8.25 -14.44 -15.42
N GLY A 577 8.22 -14.46 -14.09
CA GLY A 577 9.18 -13.77 -13.23
C GLY A 577 8.56 -13.10 -12.01
N GLY A 578 9.15 -11.98 -11.61
CA GLY A 578 8.75 -11.16 -10.47
C GLY A 578 9.27 -9.72 -10.57
N ALA A 579 8.91 -8.92 -9.58
CA ALA A 579 9.45 -7.59 -9.38
C ALA A 579 9.48 -7.22 -7.90
N ILE A 580 10.23 -6.18 -7.58
CA ILE A 580 10.06 -5.42 -6.35
C ILE A 580 9.56 -4.02 -6.69
N GLY A 581 8.70 -3.48 -5.83
CA GLY A 581 8.19 -2.12 -5.90
C GLY A 581 8.35 -1.41 -4.57
N LEU A 582 8.61 -0.11 -4.61
CA LEU A 582 8.68 0.79 -3.46
C LEU A 582 8.00 2.12 -3.82
N ALA A 583 7.00 2.51 -3.03
CA ALA A 583 6.29 3.77 -3.19
C ALA A 583 6.88 4.85 -2.26
N ALA A 584 6.68 6.11 -2.62
CA ALA A 584 7.23 7.24 -1.87
C ALA A 584 6.65 7.36 -0.45
N ASP A 585 5.48 6.76 -0.18
CA ASP A 585 4.85 6.67 1.14
C ASP A 585 5.37 5.51 2.00
N GLY A 586 6.33 4.73 1.50
CA GLY A 586 6.96 3.60 2.18
C GLY A 586 6.27 2.26 1.98
N VAL A 587 5.24 2.17 1.12
CA VAL A 587 4.62 0.90 0.76
C VAL A 587 5.56 0.07 -0.11
N VAL A 588 5.72 -1.21 0.20
CA VAL A 588 6.52 -2.18 -0.57
C VAL A 588 5.65 -3.22 -1.27
N ALA A 589 6.10 -3.73 -2.41
CA ALA A 589 5.45 -4.82 -3.12
C ALA A 589 6.48 -5.84 -3.64
N PHE A 590 6.13 -7.13 -3.57
CA PHE A 590 6.95 -8.24 -4.05
C PHE A 590 6.13 -9.20 -4.93
N PRO A 591 5.55 -8.76 -6.06
CA PRO A 591 4.83 -9.67 -6.94
C PRO A 591 5.78 -10.65 -7.65
N PHE A 592 5.39 -11.91 -7.74
CA PHE A 592 6.05 -12.91 -8.58
C PHE A 592 5.11 -14.06 -8.90
N ASN A 593 5.29 -14.67 -10.07
CA ASN A 593 4.46 -15.77 -10.59
C ASN A 593 5.24 -17.10 -10.71
N THR A 594 6.51 -17.11 -10.30
CA THR A 594 7.37 -18.30 -10.21
C THR A 594 7.27 -19.02 -8.85
N GLU A 595 7.91 -20.19 -8.71
CA GLU A 595 7.94 -20.94 -7.45
C GLU A 595 8.61 -20.16 -6.30
N GLY A 596 9.70 -19.46 -6.61
CA GLY A 596 10.40 -18.58 -5.67
C GLY A 596 11.03 -17.36 -6.34
N MET A 597 11.30 -16.36 -5.51
CA MET A 597 12.04 -15.14 -5.82
C MET A 597 12.82 -14.72 -4.56
N TYR A 598 14.15 -14.67 -4.66
CA TYR A 598 14.99 -14.11 -3.59
C TYR A 598 14.58 -12.66 -3.36
N ARG A 599 14.07 -12.33 -2.18
CA ARG A 599 13.56 -11.00 -1.87
C ARG A 599 13.83 -10.60 -0.43
N GLY A 600 13.97 -9.31 -0.18
CA GLY A 600 14.09 -8.82 1.18
C GLY A 600 13.99 -7.31 1.29
N TRP A 601 13.87 -6.83 2.52
CA TRP A 601 13.88 -5.41 2.83
C TRP A 601 14.48 -5.15 4.22
N ILE A 602 14.87 -3.91 4.44
CA ILE A 602 15.34 -3.38 5.72
C ILE A 602 14.83 -1.94 5.84
N GLY A 603 14.23 -1.61 6.98
CA GLY A 603 13.70 -0.28 7.27
C GLY A 603 14.46 0.41 8.39
N ALA A 604 13.85 1.45 8.94
CA ALA A 604 14.44 2.28 10.00
C ALA A 604 14.80 1.52 11.29
N ASP A 605 14.26 0.31 11.52
CA ASP A 605 14.63 -0.55 12.64
C ASP A 605 15.99 -1.25 12.46
N GLY A 606 16.56 -1.20 11.25
CA GLY A 606 17.82 -1.85 10.91
C GLY A 606 17.75 -3.38 10.89
N VAL A 607 16.55 -3.97 10.88
CA VAL A 607 16.36 -5.42 10.87
C VAL A 607 16.18 -5.92 9.44
N PRO A 608 17.09 -6.75 8.90
CA PRO A 608 16.94 -7.31 7.57
C PRO A 608 15.93 -8.46 7.57
N HIS A 609 14.95 -8.40 6.67
CA HIS A 609 13.97 -9.45 6.41
C HIS A 609 14.21 -10.07 5.04
N VAL A 610 14.33 -11.41 4.96
CA VAL A 610 14.64 -12.13 3.72
C VAL A 610 13.75 -13.36 3.55
N ALA A 611 13.21 -13.54 2.34
CA ALA A 611 12.41 -14.69 1.95
C ALA A 611 12.80 -15.15 0.53
N ILE A 612 12.52 -16.42 0.20
CA ILE A 612 12.84 -17.00 -1.11
C ILE A 612 11.55 -17.54 -1.74
N TYR A 613 10.86 -18.44 -1.05
CA TYR A 613 9.72 -19.14 -1.63
C TYR A 613 8.40 -18.40 -1.41
N LYS A 614 7.35 -18.86 -2.10
CA LYS A 614 6.01 -18.29 -2.03
C LYS A 614 5.36 -18.40 -0.65
N ASP A 615 5.62 -19.50 0.03
CA ASP A 615 5.14 -19.85 1.36
C ASP A 615 6.06 -19.34 2.49
N ASP A 616 7.23 -18.80 2.17
CA ASP A 616 8.09 -18.14 3.17
C ASP A 616 7.39 -16.87 3.69
N ALA A 617 7.25 -16.78 5.01
CA ALA A 617 6.78 -15.57 5.66
C ALA A 617 7.78 -14.42 5.45
N LEU A 618 7.30 -13.29 4.94
CA LEU A 618 8.04 -12.04 4.87
C LEU A 618 7.22 -10.96 5.58
N PRO A 619 7.59 -10.55 6.80
CA PRO A 619 6.93 -9.44 7.48
C PRO A 619 6.94 -8.20 6.60
N LEU A 620 5.85 -7.45 6.58
CA LEU A 620 5.76 -6.15 5.88
C LEU A 620 6.07 -5.00 6.85
N PRO A 621 6.49 -3.83 6.34
CA PRO A 621 6.67 -2.64 7.17
C PRO A 621 5.41 -2.33 8.00
N ALA A 622 5.58 -1.89 9.24
CA ALA A 622 4.47 -1.59 10.15
C ALA A 622 3.42 -0.66 9.50
N GLY A 623 2.13 -0.88 9.72
CA GLY A 623 1.07 -0.04 9.13
C GLY A 623 0.86 -0.22 7.62
N GLN A 624 1.51 -1.21 7.00
CA GLN A 624 1.09 -1.72 5.68
C GLN A 624 0.26 -2.98 5.89
N ALA A 625 -0.98 -2.99 5.39
CA ALA A 625 -1.82 -4.18 5.41
C ALA A 625 -1.20 -5.30 4.54
N ALA A 626 -1.36 -6.55 4.97
CA ALA A 626 -1.03 -7.69 4.13
C ALA A 626 -1.93 -7.71 2.87
N PRO A 627 -1.39 -8.03 1.70
CA PRO A 627 -2.11 -8.01 0.42
C PRO A 627 -3.24 -9.05 0.32
#